data_AF-A0A3B3R6C2-F1
#
_entry.id   AF-A0A3B3R6C2-F1
#
_cell.length_a   1.000
_cell.length_b   1.000
_cell.length_c   1.000
_cell.angle_alpha   90.00
_cell.angle_beta   90.00
_cell.angle_gamma   90.00
#
_symmetry.space_group_name_H-M   'P 1'
#
loop_
_entity.id
_entity.type
_entity.pdbx_description
1 polymer ?
#
loop_
_entity_poly.entity_id
_entity_poly.type
_entity_poly.pdbx_seq_one_letter_code
_entity_poly.pdbx_strand_id
1 'polypeptide(L)'
;MGHCCLFRLLTNGSPLLYQYVRVSYDTKPDSLLQLMIKDWQLELPTLLISVHGGLQNFDLQPKLKQVFGKGLIKAAVTTGAWIFTGGVSTGVVRHVGDALKDHSSKSRGKVYAVGIAPWGIVENKEDLIGRDVTRPYQTMSNPLSKLSLLNNSHSHFILADNGTHGKYGAEVKLRRQLEKHISLQKINTRLGQGVPLVCLIVEGGPNVISIVLESLREDPPVPVVVCDGSGRASDIISFAHKYSEDGGVISENAKDQLLVTVQKTFNYNRSQAQQVFLMIAECMKKRELVSNVRSSVSSSHRRHDDM
;
A
#
# COMPACT_ATOMS: atom_id res chain seq x y z
N MET A 1 7.02 -26.85 -4.34
CA MET A 1 7.03 -25.44 -4.78
C MET A 1 6.00 -25.33 -5.89
N GLY A 2 4.98 -24.49 -5.71
CA GLY A 2 3.96 -24.27 -6.74
C GLY A 2 4.60 -23.55 -7.93
N HIS A 3 4.32 -24.02 -9.14
CA HIS A 3 4.89 -23.44 -10.36
C HIS A 3 4.26 -22.07 -10.65
N CYS A 4 5.08 -21.09 -11.03
CA CYS A 4 4.61 -19.78 -11.49
C CYS A 4 3.81 -19.94 -12.78
N CYS A 5 2.65 -19.28 -12.87
CA CYS A 5 1.89 -19.21 -14.10
C CYS A 5 2.00 -17.82 -14.72
N LEU A 6 1.82 -17.74 -16.04
CA LEU A 6 1.79 -16.48 -16.78
C LEU A 6 0.36 -16.19 -17.19
N PHE A 7 -0.05 -14.93 -17.16
CA PHE A 7 -1.31 -14.52 -17.76
C PHE A 7 -1.14 -13.27 -18.59
N ARG A 8 -2.01 -13.12 -19.59
CA ARG A 8 -2.15 -11.91 -20.38
C ARG A 8 -3.43 -11.19 -19.96
N LEU A 9 -3.33 -9.90 -19.72
CA LEU A 9 -4.51 -9.07 -19.48
C LEU A 9 -5.16 -8.71 -20.82
N LEU A 10 -6.41 -9.11 -21.02
CA LEU A 10 -7.18 -8.74 -22.21
C LEU A 10 -7.72 -7.31 -22.08
N THR A 11 -6.84 -6.33 -22.23
CA THR A 11 -7.25 -4.96 -22.56
C THR A 11 -6.93 -4.71 -24.02
N ASN A 12 -7.82 -4.03 -24.76
CA ASN A 12 -7.66 -3.72 -26.20
C ASN A 12 -6.19 -3.38 -26.55
N GLY A 13 -5.47 -4.34 -27.14
CA GLY A 13 -4.13 -4.14 -27.70
C GLY A 13 -2.92 -4.26 -26.76
N SER A 14 -3.03 -4.70 -25.49
CA SER A 14 -1.85 -4.89 -24.62
C SER A 14 -1.31 -6.33 -24.69
N PRO A 15 -0.10 -6.58 -25.21
CA PRO A 15 0.51 -7.91 -25.24
C PRO A 15 1.26 -8.26 -23.94
N LEU A 16 1.07 -7.49 -22.86
CA LEU A 16 1.86 -7.63 -21.64
C LEU A 16 1.59 -8.97 -20.94
N LEU A 17 2.67 -9.64 -20.59
CA LEU A 17 2.68 -10.85 -19.78
C LEU A 17 2.94 -10.48 -18.33
N TYR A 18 2.14 -11.06 -17.44
CA TYR A 18 2.20 -10.84 -16.01
C TYR A 18 2.48 -12.17 -15.32
N GLN A 19 3.39 -12.17 -14.36
CA GLN A 19 3.71 -13.36 -13.58
C GLN A 19 2.84 -13.38 -12.33
N TYR A 20 2.30 -14.56 -11.99
CA TYR A 20 1.57 -14.73 -10.75
C TYR A 20 1.78 -16.10 -10.15
N VAL A 21 1.46 -16.17 -8.86
CA VAL A 21 1.38 -17.41 -8.12
C VAL A 21 0.18 -17.38 -7.19
N ARG A 22 -0.59 -18.48 -7.16
CA ARG A 22 -1.57 -18.75 -6.10
C ARG A 22 -0.89 -19.59 -5.04
N VAL A 23 -0.95 -19.14 -3.79
CA VAL A 23 -0.25 -19.75 -2.65
C VAL A 23 -1.18 -19.86 -1.45
N SER A 24 -0.92 -20.82 -0.57
CA SER A 24 -1.61 -20.86 0.72
C SER A 24 -1.24 -19.63 1.56
N TYR A 25 -2.19 -19.09 2.31
CA TYR A 25 -2.02 -17.91 3.18
C TYR A 25 -0.92 -18.07 4.26
N ASP A 26 -0.48 -19.29 4.54
CA ASP A 26 0.58 -19.64 5.49
C ASP A 26 1.90 -20.06 4.81
N THR A 27 2.03 -19.85 3.50
CA THR A 27 3.25 -20.13 2.74
C THR A 27 4.44 -19.38 3.33
N LYS A 28 5.56 -20.07 3.50
CA LYS A 28 6.78 -19.50 4.09
C LYS A 28 7.33 -18.36 3.22
N PRO A 29 7.73 -17.22 3.82
CA PRO A 29 8.19 -16.06 3.06
C PRO A 29 9.51 -16.30 2.30
N ASP A 30 10.39 -17.17 2.80
CA ASP A 30 11.61 -17.57 2.10
C ASP A 30 11.30 -18.21 0.73
N SER A 31 10.29 -19.09 0.67
CA SER A 31 9.90 -19.72 -0.60
C SER A 31 9.33 -18.71 -1.59
N LEU A 32 8.60 -17.70 -1.11
CA LEU A 32 8.08 -16.61 -1.95
C LEU A 32 9.21 -15.73 -2.46
N LEU A 33 10.17 -15.35 -1.60
CA LEU A 33 11.31 -14.55 -2.03
C LEU A 33 12.19 -15.32 -3.03
N GLN A 34 12.44 -16.61 -2.79
CA GLN A 34 13.17 -17.45 -3.74
C GLN A 34 12.48 -17.50 -5.10
N LEU A 35 11.16 -17.65 -5.14
CA LEU A 35 10.37 -17.57 -6.38
C LEU A 35 10.58 -16.22 -7.08
N MET A 36 10.46 -15.11 -6.34
CA MET A 36 10.62 -13.76 -6.88
C MET A 36 12.01 -13.53 -7.49
N ILE A 37 13.07 -14.01 -6.84
CA ILE A 37 14.44 -13.79 -7.30
C ILE A 37 14.83 -14.77 -8.42
N LYS A 38 14.51 -16.06 -8.28
CA LYS A 38 14.98 -17.11 -9.19
C LYS A 38 14.06 -17.29 -10.38
N ASP A 39 12.78 -17.52 -10.13
CA ASP A 39 11.81 -17.85 -11.18
C ASP A 39 11.33 -16.58 -11.89
N TRP A 40 11.01 -15.52 -11.15
CA TRP A 40 10.59 -14.23 -11.73
C TRP A 40 11.77 -13.36 -12.17
N GLN A 41 13.01 -13.76 -11.85
CA GLN A 41 14.24 -13.04 -12.19
C GLN A 41 14.24 -11.58 -11.74
N LEU A 42 13.68 -11.32 -10.56
CA LEU A 42 13.73 -10.00 -9.95
C LEU A 42 15.07 -9.80 -9.25
N GLU A 43 15.66 -8.63 -9.42
CA GLU A 43 16.79 -8.20 -8.60
C GLU A 43 16.28 -7.83 -7.19
N LEU A 44 17.01 -8.25 -6.15
CA LEU A 44 16.68 -7.92 -4.76
C LEU A 44 16.61 -6.39 -4.61
N PRO A 45 15.51 -5.84 -4.05
CA PRO A 45 15.33 -4.40 -4.01
C PRO A 45 16.27 -3.76 -3.01
N THR A 46 16.69 -2.53 -3.30
CA THR A 46 17.44 -1.70 -2.35
C THR A 46 16.54 -0.96 -1.35
N LEU A 47 15.23 -0.96 -1.59
CA LEU A 47 14.17 -0.35 -0.77
C LEU A 47 12.86 -1.08 -1.05
N LEU A 48 12.06 -1.35 -0.02
CA LEU A 48 10.70 -1.86 -0.16
C LEU A 48 9.70 -0.76 0.24
N ILE A 49 8.84 -0.36 -0.69
CA ILE A 49 7.76 0.61 -0.43
C ILE A 49 6.45 -0.17 -0.33
N SER A 50 5.90 -0.25 0.88
CA SER A 50 4.62 -0.92 1.13
C SER A 50 3.48 0.11 1.17
N VAL A 51 2.59 0.08 0.18
CA VAL A 51 1.50 1.06 0.05
C VAL A 51 0.23 0.51 0.69
N HIS A 52 -0.35 1.30 1.60
CA HIS A 52 -1.61 1.01 2.28
C HIS A 52 -2.55 2.21 2.18
N GLY A 53 -3.86 1.96 2.28
CA GLY A 53 -4.83 3.03 2.12
C GLY A 53 -6.27 2.53 1.99
N GLY A 54 -7.13 3.38 1.43
CA GLY A 54 -8.52 3.06 1.17
C GLY A 54 -8.69 1.81 0.31
N LEU A 55 -9.59 0.91 0.74
CA LEU A 55 -10.02 -0.24 -0.07
C LEU A 55 -11.13 0.13 -1.06
N GLN A 56 -11.96 1.11 -0.68
CA GLN A 56 -13.03 1.65 -1.54
C GLN A 56 -12.49 2.77 -2.42
N ASN A 57 -13.11 2.98 -3.58
CA ASN A 57 -12.70 4.06 -4.48
C ASN A 57 -12.94 5.42 -3.85
N PHE A 58 -11.92 6.27 -3.94
CA PHE A 58 -11.94 7.67 -3.56
C PHE A 58 -11.17 8.48 -4.60
N ASP A 59 -11.38 9.79 -4.60
CA ASP A 59 -10.66 10.71 -5.47
C ASP A 59 -9.67 11.55 -4.66
N LEU A 60 -8.46 11.65 -5.19
CA LEU A 60 -7.44 12.57 -4.70
C LEU A 60 -7.61 13.91 -5.41
N GLN A 61 -7.36 15.00 -4.70
CA GLN A 61 -7.24 16.30 -5.35
C GLN A 61 -6.17 16.23 -6.45
N PRO A 62 -6.38 16.83 -7.63
CA PRO A 62 -5.49 16.66 -8.79
C PRO A 62 -4.01 16.94 -8.48
N LYS A 63 -3.72 17.99 -7.71
CA LYS A 63 -2.37 18.36 -7.29
C LYS A 63 -1.74 17.29 -6.40
N LEU A 64 -2.51 16.76 -5.44
CA LEU A 64 -2.05 15.69 -4.55
C LEU A 64 -1.83 14.39 -5.32
N LYS A 65 -2.74 14.02 -6.23
CA LYS A 65 -2.59 12.88 -7.14
C LYS A 65 -1.27 12.96 -7.93
N GLN A 66 -0.95 14.15 -8.45
CA GLN A 66 0.30 14.37 -9.19
C GLN A 66 1.53 14.24 -8.28
N VAL A 67 1.53 14.84 -7.09
CA VAL A 67 2.65 14.76 -6.14
C VAL A 67 2.87 13.32 -5.69
N PHE A 68 1.80 12.62 -5.30
CA PHE A 68 1.82 11.21 -4.92
C PHE A 68 2.37 10.33 -6.05
N GLY A 69 1.77 10.39 -7.24
CA GLY A 69 2.15 9.53 -8.35
C GLY A 69 3.59 9.77 -8.82
N LYS A 70 3.98 11.03 -9.04
CA LYS A 70 5.36 11.36 -9.45
C LYS A 70 6.37 11.02 -8.36
N GLY A 71 6.05 11.29 -7.09
CA GLY A 71 6.92 10.99 -5.95
C GLY A 71 7.18 9.49 -5.81
N LEU A 72 6.12 8.68 -5.84
CA LEU A 72 6.19 7.22 -5.73
C LEU A 72 7.04 6.62 -6.86
N ILE A 73 6.75 6.99 -8.11
CA ILE A 73 7.50 6.48 -9.27
C ILE A 73 8.96 6.94 -9.22
N LYS A 74 9.21 8.22 -8.91
CA LYS A 74 10.58 8.74 -8.81
C LYS A 74 11.37 8.02 -7.73
N ALA A 75 10.78 7.75 -6.57
CA ALA A 75 11.43 7.00 -5.50
C ALA A 75 11.78 5.58 -5.96
N ALA A 76 10.83 4.87 -6.58
CA ALA A 76 11.05 3.51 -7.05
C ALA A 76 12.13 3.43 -8.13
N VAL A 77 12.10 4.30 -9.14
CA VAL A 77 13.08 4.31 -10.23
C VAL A 77 14.48 4.72 -9.74
N THR A 78 14.58 5.76 -8.90
CA THR A 78 15.88 6.27 -8.43
C THR A 78 16.61 5.26 -7.55
N THR A 79 15.88 4.51 -6.74
CA THR A 79 16.48 3.58 -5.77
C THR A 79 16.56 2.16 -6.31
N GLY A 80 15.67 1.74 -7.22
CA GLY A 80 15.45 0.33 -7.53
C GLY A 80 14.50 -0.34 -6.53
N ALA A 81 13.52 0.42 -6.00
CA ALA A 81 12.57 -0.10 -5.03
C ALA A 81 11.55 -1.04 -5.65
N TRP A 82 11.11 -2.03 -4.87
CA TRP A 82 9.86 -2.73 -5.12
C TRP A 82 8.69 -1.97 -4.47
N ILE A 83 7.53 -2.01 -5.11
CA ILE A 83 6.29 -1.44 -4.60
C ILE A 83 5.31 -2.57 -4.30
N PHE A 84 4.92 -2.72 -3.04
CA PHE A 84 3.88 -3.67 -2.61
C PHE A 84 2.54 -2.97 -2.45
N THR A 85 1.47 -3.59 -2.97
CA THR A 85 0.10 -3.10 -2.84
C THR A 85 -0.89 -4.25 -2.62
N GLY A 86 -2.18 -3.94 -2.47
CA GLY A 86 -3.26 -4.94 -2.42
C GLY A 86 -3.60 -5.59 -3.77
N GLY A 87 -2.99 -5.17 -4.88
CA GLY A 87 -3.10 -5.79 -6.21
C GLY A 87 -4.45 -5.66 -6.95
N VAL A 88 -5.57 -5.50 -6.24
CA VAL A 88 -6.89 -5.33 -6.87
C VAL A 88 -7.14 -3.87 -7.25
N SER A 89 -7.89 -3.64 -8.33
CA SER A 89 -8.06 -2.33 -8.95
C SER A 89 -9.10 -1.43 -8.26
N THR A 90 -9.00 -1.31 -6.94
CA THR A 90 -9.87 -0.45 -6.12
C THR A 90 -9.07 0.46 -5.20
N GLY A 91 -9.69 1.56 -4.76
CA GLY A 91 -9.15 2.47 -3.76
C GLY A 91 -7.74 2.98 -4.07
N VAL A 92 -6.82 2.87 -3.10
CA VAL A 92 -5.45 3.37 -3.25
C VAL A 92 -4.69 2.70 -4.40
N VAL A 93 -4.97 1.42 -4.68
CA VAL A 93 -4.27 0.66 -5.71
C VAL A 93 -4.58 1.19 -7.10
N ARG A 94 -5.78 1.76 -7.32
CA ARG A 94 -6.13 2.47 -8.57
C ARG A 94 -5.20 3.67 -8.80
N HIS A 95 -4.96 4.48 -7.77
CA HIS A 95 -4.07 5.65 -7.87
C HIS A 95 -2.62 5.24 -8.11
N VAL A 96 -2.16 4.13 -7.51
CA VAL A 96 -0.84 3.54 -7.82
C VAL A 96 -0.78 3.05 -9.26
N GLY A 97 -1.81 2.36 -9.74
CA GLY A 97 -1.91 1.88 -11.12
C GLY A 97 -1.87 3.01 -12.15
N ASP A 98 -2.61 4.10 -11.91
CA ASP A 98 -2.57 5.29 -12.76
C ASP A 98 -1.14 5.86 -12.85
N ALA A 99 -0.43 5.95 -11.72
CA ALA A 99 0.96 6.44 -11.69
C ALA A 99 1.93 5.53 -12.46
N LEU A 100 1.76 4.20 -12.36
CA LEU A 100 2.56 3.22 -13.10
C LEU A 100 2.32 3.32 -14.61
N LYS A 101 1.06 3.46 -15.03
CA LYS A 101 0.67 3.62 -16.45
C LYS A 101 1.18 4.93 -17.06
N ASP A 102 1.10 6.01 -16.31
CA ASP A 102 1.63 7.32 -16.73
C ASP A 102 3.17 7.29 -16.90
N HIS A 103 3.87 6.46 -16.12
CA HIS A 103 5.31 6.26 -16.26
C HIS A 103 5.66 5.36 -17.44
N SER A 104 4.98 4.22 -17.60
CA SER A 104 5.27 3.26 -18.68
C SER A 104 5.10 3.85 -20.07
N SER A 105 4.19 4.82 -20.23
CA SER A 105 4.00 5.55 -21.49
C SER A 105 5.11 6.57 -21.80
N LYS A 106 5.92 6.97 -20.81
CA LYS A 106 6.88 8.09 -20.91
C LYS A 106 8.34 7.71 -20.73
N SER A 107 8.66 6.53 -20.20
CA SER A 107 10.02 6.15 -19.81
C SER A 107 10.32 4.66 -20.00
N ARG A 108 11.62 4.33 -20.09
CA ARG A 108 12.13 2.94 -20.18
C ARG A 108 12.50 2.32 -18.81
N GLY A 109 12.43 3.09 -17.72
CA GLY A 109 12.79 2.58 -16.38
C GLY A 109 11.78 1.54 -15.88
N LYS A 110 12.23 0.32 -15.58
CA LYS A 110 11.36 -0.77 -15.10
C LYS A 110 11.03 -0.54 -13.61
N VAL A 111 9.74 -0.52 -13.29
CA VAL A 111 9.24 -0.43 -11.91
C VAL A 111 8.60 -1.76 -11.54
N TYR A 112 9.05 -2.36 -10.43
CA TYR A 112 8.52 -3.62 -9.94
C TYR A 112 7.39 -3.37 -8.93
N ALA A 113 6.15 -3.36 -9.42
CA ALA A 113 4.96 -3.34 -8.60
C ALA A 113 4.39 -4.74 -8.43
N VAL A 114 4.26 -5.20 -7.18
CA VAL A 114 3.78 -6.53 -6.80
C VAL A 114 2.46 -6.38 -6.05
N GLY A 115 1.39 -6.93 -6.61
CA GLY A 115 0.07 -6.98 -5.98
C GLY A 115 -0.06 -8.22 -5.11
N ILE A 116 -0.25 -8.05 -3.80
CA ILE A 116 -0.52 -9.15 -2.88
C ILE A 116 -2.00 -9.10 -2.51
N ALA A 117 -2.78 -10.02 -3.09
CA ALA A 117 -4.24 -10.00 -3.02
C ALA A 117 -4.78 -11.34 -2.50
N PRO A 118 -5.94 -11.35 -1.80
CA PRO A 118 -6.60 -12.60 -1.45
C PRO A 118 -7.24 -13.23 -2.70
N TRP A 119 -6.98 -14.51 -2.96
CA TRP A 119 -7.60 -15.26 -4.07
C TRP A 119 -9.13 -15.23 -4.03
N GLY A 120 -9.70 -15.20 -2.83
CA GLY A 120 -11.14 -15.18 -2.59
C GLY A 120 -11.88 -14.00 -3.21
N ILE A 121 -11.22 -12.85 -3.40
CA ILE A 121 -11.86 -11.63 -3.91
C ILE A 121 -11.62 -11.39 -5.40
N VAL A 122 -10.76 -12.19 -6.04
CA VAL A 122 -10.38 -11.97 -7.44
C VAL A 122 -11.57 -12.33 -8.33
N GLU A 123 -12.03 -11.35 -9.10
CA GLU A 123 -13.05 -11.56 -10.13
C GLU A 123 -12.46 -12.34 -11.32
N ASN A 124 -13.25 -13.19 -11.98
CA ASN A 124 -12.82 -14.06 -13.08
C ASN A 124 -11.60 -14.93 -12.76
N LYS A 125 -11.42 -15.32 -11.49
CA LYS A 125 -10.28 -16.13 -11.05
C LYS A 125 -10.20 -17.51 -11.69
N GLU A 126 -11.29 -18.03 -12.24
CA GLU A 126 -11.29 -19.30 -12.97
C GLU A 126 -10.40 -19.24 -14.23
N ASP A 127 -10.24 -18.06 -14.85
CA ASP A 127 -9.32 -17.82 -15.97
C ASP A 127 -7.85 -18.02 -15.56
N LEU A 128 -7.56 -17.87 -14.26
CA LEU A 128 -6.23 -17.98 -13.66
C LEU A 128 -5.96 -19.41 -13.13
N ILE A 129 -6.82 -20.38 -13.43
CA ILE A 129 -6.56 -21.77 -13.06
C ILE A 129 -5.81 -22.48 -14.19
N GLY A 130 -4.61 -22.94 -13.85
CA GLY A 130 -3.76 -23.73 -14.72
C GLY A 130 -2.38 -23.93 -14.10
N ARG A 131 -1.55 -24.73 -14.77
CA ARG A 131 -0.16 -24.98 -14.38
C ARG A 131 0.73 -24.77 -15.58
N ASP A 132 1.73 -23.89 -15.46
CA ASP A 132 2.69 -23.58 -16.51
C ASP A 132 2.03 -23.16 -17.85
N VAL A 133 0.89 -22.47 -17.76
CA VAL A 133 0.11 -22.01 -18.91
C VAL A 133 0.14 -20.49 -19.02
N THR A 134 -0.05 -19.99 -20.24
CA THR A 134 -0.45 -18.60 -20.50
C THR A 134 -1.96 -18.55 -20.73
N ARG A 135 -2.69 -17.82 -19.88
CA ARG A 135 -4.13 -17.63 -20.03
C ARG A 135 -4.49 -16.16 -20.22
N PRO A 136 -5.48 -15.82 -21.07
CA PRO A 136 -6.10 -14.51 -21.02
C PRO A 136 -6.88 -14.35 -19.71
N TYR A 137 -6.74 -13.21 -19.04
CA TYR A 137 -7.56 -12.81 -17.89
C TYR A 137 -8.51 -11.71 -18.34
N GLN A 138 -9.81 -11.96 -18.20
CA GLN A 138 -10.84 -11.02 -18.62
C GLN A 138 -11.04 -9.92 -17.57
N THR A 139 -10.91 -8.66 -18.00
CA THR A 139 -11.08 -7.48 -17.12
C THR A 139 -12.47 -6.85 -17.22
N MET A 140 -13.48 -7.62 -17.63
CA MET A 140 -14.85 -7.12 -17.67
C MET A 140 -15.41 -7.19 -16.26
N SER A 141 -15.63 -6.02 -15.64
CA SER A 141 -16.27 -5.93 -14.34
C SER A 141 -17.74 -6.29 -14.47
N ASN A 142 -18.24 -7.18 -13.63
CA ASN A 142 -19.68 -7.38 -13.48
C ASN A 142 -20.22 -6.35 -12.47
N PRO A 143 -21.12 -5.42 -12.85
CA PRO A 143 -21.63 -4.38 -11.94
C PRO A 143 -22.33 -4.93 -10.68
N LEU A 144 -22.77 -6.19 -10.71
CA LEU A 144 -23.43 -6.87 -9.59
C LEU A 144 -22.45 -7.64 -8.70
N SER A 145 -21.21 -7.79 -9.14
CA SER A 145 -20.17 -8.52 -8.42
C SER A 145 -19.62 -7.71 -7.27
N LYS A 146 -19.40 -8.38 -6.13
CA LYS A 146 -18.70 -7.82 -4.97
C LYS A 146 -17.20 -8.15 -5.01
N LEU A 147 -16.74 -8.83 -6.05
CA LEU A 147 -15.35 -9.18 -6.28
C LEU A 147 -14.62 -8.00 -6.93
N SER A 148 -13.31 -8.15 -7.14
CA SER A 148 -12.48 -7.09 -7.69
C SER A 148 -11.50 -7.64 -8.71
N LEU A 149 -11.33 -6.89 -9.79
CA LEU A 149 -10.37 -7.20 -10.83
C LEU A 149 -8.94 -6.94 -10.35
N LEU A 150 -7.98 -7.72 -10.84
CA LEU A 150 -6.55 -7.41 -10.68
C LEU A 150 -6.21 -6.11 -11.43
N ASN A 151 -5.34 -5.30 -10.85
CA ASN A 151 -4.92 -4.03 -11.44
C ASN A 151 -3.85 -4.26 -12.52
N ASN A 152 -4.21 -4.03 -13.77
CA ASN A 152 -3.38 -4.32 -14.95
C ASN A 152 -2.10 -3.49 -15.11
N SER A 153 -1.82 -2.57 -14.20
CA SER A 153 -0.57 -1.79 -14.21
C SER A 153 0.49 -2.38 -13.28
N HIS A 154 0.14 -3.38 -12.46
CA HIS A 154 1.10 -4.14 -11.64
C HIS A 154 1.83 -5.16 -12.48
N SER A 155 3.09 -5.44 -12.13
CA SER A 155 3.96 -6.34 -12.90
C SER A 155 3.84 -7.81 -12.47
N HIS A 156 3.57 -8.05 -11.18
CA HIS A 156 3.54 -9.39 -10.58
C HIS A 156 2.41 -9.50 -9.56
N PHE A 157 1.92 -10.71 -9.32
CA PHE A 157 0.87 -10.97 -8.32
C PHE A 157 1.15 -12.18 -7.44
N ILE A 158 0.93 -12.01 -6.14
CA ILE A 158 0.89 -13.11 -5.16
C ILE A 158 -0.55 -13.21 -4.67
N LEU A 159 -1.22 -14.31 -4.99
CA LEU A 159 -2.63 -14.54 -4.68
C LEU A 159 -2.73 -15.47 -3.46
N ALA A 160 -2.95 -14.89 -2.29
CA ALA A 160 -3.03 -15.61 -1.03
C ALA A 160 -4.38 -16.30 -0.86
N ASP A 161 -4.38 -17.60 -0.63
CA ASP A 161 -5.58 -18.41 -0.55
C ASP A 161 -5.73 -19.06 0.82
N ASN A 162 -6.91 -18.87 1.42
CA ASN A 162 -7.32 -19.50 2.67
C ASN A 162 -8.65 -20.28 2.51
N GLY A 163 -9.08 -20.53 1.28
CA GLY A 163 -10.32 -21.23 0.95
C GLY A 163 -11.59 -20.37 1.04
N THR A 164 -11.50 -19.10 1.48
CA THR A 164 -12.68 -18.23 1.57
C THR A 164 -13.06 -17.61 0.23
N HIS A 165 -14.33 -17.24 0.06
CA HIS A 165 -14.85 -16.53 -1.10
C HIS A 165 -15.35 -15.14 -0.70
N GLY A 166 -14.99 -14.11 -1.46
CA GLY A 166 -15.41 -12.73 -1.25
C GLY A 166 -14.91 -12.08 0.05
N LYS A 167 -13.89 -12.66 0.70
CA LYS A 167 -13.34 -12.16 1.96
C LYS A 167 -11.89 -11.69 1.80
N TYR A 168 -11.61 -10.52 2.38
CA TYR A 168 -10.26 -10.02 2.61
C TYR A 168 -9.63 -10.70 3.82
N GLY A 169 -8.30 -10.62 3.95
CA GLY A 169 -7.56 -11.02 5.15
C GLY A 169 -6.57 -12.16 4.93
N ALA A 170 -6.72 -12.96 3.88
CA ALA A 170 -5.80 -14.06 3.57
C ALA A 170 -4.37 -13.55 3.29
N GLU A 171 -4.27 -12.35 2.75
CA GLU A 171 -3.02 -11.68 2.39
C GLU A 171 -2.31 -11.03 3.58
N VAL A 172 -3.00 -10.72 4.68
CA VAL A 172 -2.48 -9.84 5.74
C VAL A 172 -1.23 -10.41 6.40
N LYS A 173 -1.32 -11.63 6.92
CA LYS A 173 -0.18 -12.31 7.57
C LYS A 173 0.94 -12.59 6.57
N LEU A 174 0.57 -13.07 5.38
CA LEU A 174 1.52 -13.43 4.33
C LEU A 174 2.33 -12.22 3.87
N ARG A 175 1.67 -11.08 3.62
CA ARG A 175 2.32 -9.81 3.25
C ARG A 175 3.29 -9.35 4.33
N ARG A 176 2.84 -9.29 5.59
CA ARG A 176 3.68 -8.85 6.72
C ARG A 176 4.92 -9.74 6.89
N GLN A 177 4.76 -11.06 6.78
CA GLN A 177 5.88 -12.00 6.89
C GLN A 177 6.85 -11.88 5.71
N LEU A 178 6.34 -11.66 4.49
CA LEU A 178 7.17 -11.45 3.31
C LEU A 178 7.95 -10.14 3.38
N GLU A 179 7.29 -9.03 3.74
CA GLU A 179 7.92 -7.72 3.94
C GLU A 179 9.04 -7.78 4.98
N LYS A 180 8.78 -8.41 6.13
CA LYS A 180 9.80 -8.61 7.18
C LYS A 180 10.94 -9.51 6.70
N HIS A 181 10.64 -10.55 5.93
CA HIS A 181 11.69 -11.43 5.42
C HIS A 181 12.57 -10.72 4.39
N ILE A 182 11.99 -9.88 3.53
CA ILE A 182 12.73 -9.04 2.58
C ILE A 182 13.58 -8.01 3.31
N SER A 183 13.05 -7.36 4.35
CA SER A 183 13.80 -6.33 5.10
C SER A 183 15.05 -6.87 5.79
N LEU A 184 15.07 -8.16 6.13
CA LEU A 184 16.22 -8.85 6.71
C LEU A 184 17.27 -9.31 5.69
N GLN A 185 16.98 -9.20 4.38
CA GLN A 185 17.94 -9.59 3.34
C GLN A 185 19.06 -8.57 3.23
N LYS A 186 20.30 -9.05 3.21
CA LYS A 186 21.49 -8.20 3.15
C LYS A 186 21.70 -7.70 1.72
N ILE A 187 21.60 -6.39 1.53
CA ILE A 187 21.90 -5.73 0.26
C ILE A 187 23.33 -5.18 0.21
N ASN A 188 23.94 -4.91 1.36
CA ASN A 188 25.33 -4.49 1.45
C ASN A 188 26.10 -5.32 2.47
N THR A 189 26.94 -6.24 1.99
CA THR A 189 27.72 -7.15 2.82
C THR A 189 28.75 -6.45 3.70
N ARG A 190 29.15 -5.20 3.37
CA ARG A 190 30.13 -4.42 4.15
C ARG A 190 29.50 -3.67 5.31
N LEU A 191 28.23 -3.26 5.19
CA LEU A 191 27.51 -2.50 6.22
C LEU A 191 26.52 -3.36 7.02
N GLY A 192 26.28 -4.60 6.59
CA GLY A 192 25.32 -5.50 7.24
C GLY A 192 23.88 -5.00 7.19
N GLN A 193 23.58 -4.00 6.37
CA GLN A 193 22.27 -3.38 6.27
C GLN A 193 21.30 -4.27 5.47
N GLY A 194 20.14 -4.50 6.06
CA GLY A 194 19.00 -5.12 5.41
C GLY A 194 18.36 -4.19 4.37
N VAL A 195 17.35 -4.68 3.65
CA VAL A 195 16.52 -3.84 2.77
C VAL A 195 15.67 -2.90 3.64
N PRO A 196 15.81 -1.57 3.54
CA PRO A 196 14.91 -0.65 4.22
C PRO A 196 13.47 -0.87 3.76
N LEU A 197 12.53 -0.92 4.70
CA LEU A 197 11.09 -1.01 4.45
C LEU A 197 10.45 0.28 4.92
N VAL A 198 9.59 0.87 4.08
CA VAL A 198 8.80 2.06 4.42
C VAL A 198 7.33 1.82 4.10
N CYS A 199 6.46 2.20 5.02
CA CYS A 199 5.01 2.14 4.86
C CYS A 199 4.48 3.49 4.34
N LEU A 200 3.80 3.49 3.19
CA LEU A 200 3.19 4.68 2.60
C LEU A 200 1.66 4.63 2.76
N ILE A 201 1.08 5.61 3.44
CA ILE A 201 -0.34 5.70 3.75
C ILE A 201 -1.05 6.74 2.89
N VAL A 202 -2.17 6.36 2.27
CA VAL A 202 -3.02 7.25 1.49
C VAL A 202 -4.49 6.98 1.79
N GLU A 203 -5.22 7.98 2.26
CA GLU A 203 -6.59 7.86 2.77
C GLU A 203 -6.65 6.79 3.89
N GLY A 204 -7.55 5.80 3.82
CA GLY A 204 -7.68 4.72 4.78
C GLY A 204 -8.91 4.78 5.70
N GLY A 205 -9.41 3.59 6.01
CA GLY A 205 -10.30 3.34 7.14
C GLY A 205 -9.55 3.08 8.45
N PRO A 206 -10.26 2.71 9.53
CA PRO A 206 -9.67 2.41 10.84
C PRO A 206 -8.58 1.32 10.79
N ASN A 207 -8.73 0.32 9.92
CA ASN A 207 -7.72 -0.73 9.73
C ASN A 207 -6.35 -0.18 9.31
N VAL A 208 -6.31 0.96 8.60
CA VAL A 208 -5.04 1.61 8.23
C VAL A 208 -4.32 2.17 9.45
N ILE A 209 -5.07 2.66 10.46
CA ILE A 209 -4.48 3.10 11.73
C ILE A 209 -3.86 1.91 12.47
N SER A 210 -4.53 0.75 12.46
CA SER A 210 -3.96 -0.49 13.01
C SER A 210 -2.69 -0.93 12.27
N ILE A 211 -2.65 -0.84 10.94
CA ILE A 211 -1.46 -1.13 10.14
C ILE A 211 -0.29 -0.21 10.51
N VAL A 212 -0.56 1.09 10.68
CA VAL A 212 0.47 2.07 11.12
C VAL A 212 1.00 1.71 12.49
N LEU A 213 0.12 1.39 13.45
CA LEU A 213 0.51 0.97 14.78
C LEU A 213 1.37 -0.30 14.76
N GLU A 214 0.97 -1.30 13.97
CA GLU A 214 1.73 -2.55 13.82
C GLU A 214 3.10 -2.31 13.18
N SER A 215 3.16 -1.47 12.14
CA SER A 215 4.40 -1.10 11.45
C SER A 215 5.40 -0.43 12.41
N LEU A 216 4.92 0.49 13.24
CA LEU A 216 5.73 1.17 14.25
C LEU A 216 6.16 0.24 15.39
N ARG A 217 5.40 -0.83 15.66
CA ARG A 217 5.69 -1.84 16.69
C ARG A 217 6.60 -2.97 16.23
N GLU A 218 6.89 -3.08 14.93
CA GLU A 218 7.88 -4.04 14.43
C GLU A 218 9.25 -3.83 15.08
N ASP A 219 10.05 -4.89 15.00
CA ASP A 219 11.45 -4.89 15.42
C ASP A 219 12.33 -5.37 14.25
N PRO A 220 13.11 -4.46 13.61
CA PRO A 220 13.13 -3.01 13.86
C PRO A 220 11.84 -2.31 13.38
N PRO A 221 11.49 -1.13 13.95
CA PRO A 221 10.30 -0.38 13.54
C PRO A 221 10.32 0.03 12.06
N VAL A 222 9.16 -0.01 11.42
CA VAL A 222 8.98 0.42 10.02
C VAL A 222 8.57 1.90 9.97
N PRO A 223 9.37 2.79 9.36
CA PRO A 223 8.99 4.19 9.16
C PRO A 223 7.72 4.33 8.31
N VAL A 224 6.89 5.33 8.65
CA VAL A 224 5.60 5.59 8.04
C VAL A 224 5.61 6.96 7.37
N VAL A 225 5.25 6.99 6.10
CA VAL A 225 5.03 8.21 5.31
C VAL A 225 3.52 8.35 5.07
N VAL A 226 2.94 9.45 5.52
CA VAL A 226 1.50 9.73 5.45
C VAL A 226 1.26 10.80 4.39
N CYS A 227 0.33 10.52 3.46
CA CYS A 227 -0.08 11.46 2.43
C CYS A 227 -1.13 12.43 3.03
N ASP A 228 -0.66 13.53 3.62
CA ASP A 228 -1.51 14.55 4.25
C ASP A 228 -2.42 15.23 3.22
N GLY A 229 -3.71 15.32 3.54
CA GLY A 229 -4.77 15.82 2.65
C GLY A 229 -5.37 14.77 1.73
N SER A 230 -5.01 13.49 1.89
CA SER A 230 -5.62 12.39 1.13
C SER A 230 -6.93 11.87 1.76
N GLY A 231 -7.28 12.32 2.96
CA GLY A 231 -8.55 12.03 3.60
C GLY A 231 -8.47 11.06 4.77
N ARG A 232 -9.56 11.03 5.54
CA ARG A 232 -9.91 9.99 6.53
C ARG A 232 -8.75 9.59 7.44
N ALA A 233 -8.29 8.32 7.47
CA ALA A 233 -7.24 7.88 8.39
C ALA A 233 -5.93 8.66 8.21
N SER A 234 -5.52 8.94 6.97
CA SER A 234 -4.32 9.70 6.67
C SER A 234 -4.35 11.10 7.30
N ASP A 235 -5.47 11.82 7.17
CA ASP A 235 -5.62 13.16 7.73
C ASP A 235 -5.72 13.14 9.26
N ILE A 236 -6.36 12.12 9.83
CA ILE A 236 -6.44 11.92 11.29
C ILE A 236 -5.03 11.70 11.88
N ILE A 237 -4.21 10.84 11.26
CA ILE A 237 -2.83 10.59 11.69
C ILE A 237 -1.98 11.85 11.49
N SER A 238 -2.16 12.56 10.37
CA SER A 238 -1.42 13.79 10.07
C SER A 238 -1.74 14.90 11.08
N PHE A 239 -3.02 15.02 11.46
CA PHE A 239 -3.47 15.93 12.52
C PHE A 239 -2.82 15.56 13.86
N ALA A 240 -2.92 14.29 14.28
CA ALA A 240 -2.32 13.84 15.53
C ALA A 240 -0.81 14.11 15.57
N HIS A 241 -0.11 13.80 14.47
CA HIS A 241 1.31 14.10 14.32
C HIS A 241 1.60 15.59 14.45
N LYS A 242 0.78 16.47 13.86
CA LYS A 242 0.97 17.93 13.95
C LYS A 242 0.78 18.47 15.38
N TYR A 243 -0.16 17.90 16.14
CA TYR A 243 -0.55 18.39 17.47
C TYR A 243 -0.03 17.52 18.63
N SER A 244 0.93 16.64 18.36
CA SER A 244 1.71 15.93 19.38
C SER A 244 3.00 16.67 19.68
N GLU A 245 3.32 16.80 20.97
CA GLU A 245 4.58 17.35 21.47
C GLU A 245 5.73 16.34 21.36
N ASP A 246 6.93 16.76 21.73
CA ASP A 246 8.09 15.87 21.84
C ASP A 246 7.80 14.78 22.88
N GLY A 247 8.04 13.52 22.52
CA GLY A 247 7.61 12.35 23.31
C GLY A 247 6.21 11.82 22.95
N GLY A 248 5.51 12.43 21.99
CA GLY A 248 4.30 11.85 21.39
C GLY A 248 3.01 12.15 22.12
N VAL A 249 3.03 13.06 23.11
CA VAL A 249 1.84 13.41 23.89
C VAL A 249 0.94 14.34 23.06
N ILE A 250 -0.33 13.96 22.93
CA ILE A 250 -1.35 14.77 22.23
C ILE A 250 -2.05 15.66 23.26
N SER A 251 -2.10 16.97 23.01
CA SER A 251 -2.78 17.93 23.90
C SER A 251 -4.26 17.60 24.11
N GLU A 252 -4.83 17.95 25.27
CA GLU A 252 -6.26 17.67 25.58
C GLU A 252 -7.22 18.32 24.57
N ASN A 253 -6.94 19.56 24.14
CA ASN A 253 -7.72 20.22 23.08
C ASN A 253 -7.70 19.44 21.76
N ALA A 254 -6.51 18.94 21.37
CA ALA A 254 -6.37 18.14 20.15
C ALA A 254 -7.02 16.75 20.29
N LYS A 255 -7.01 16.16 21.48
CA LYS A 255 -7.68 14.89 21.80
C LYS A 255 -9.19 14.98 21.64
N ASP A 256 -9.83 16.01 22.19
CA ASP A 256 -11.28 16.19 22.04
C ASP A 256 -11.67 16.38 20.57
N GLN A 257 -10.89 17.18 19.83
CA GLN A 257 -11.09 17.36 18.40
C GLN A 257 -10.88 16.05 17.61
N LEU A 258 -9.86 15.26 17.95
CA LEU A 258 -9.59 13.96 17.33
C LEU A 258 -10.74 12.98 17.57
N LEU A 259 -11.25 12.88 18.80
CA LEU A 259 -12.39 12.01 19.11
C LEU A 259 -13.61 12.38 18.28
N VAL A 260 -13.96 13.67 18.20
CA VAL A 260 -15.08 14.13 17.37
C VAL A 260 -14.83 13.82 15.89
N THR A 261 -13.61 14.03 15.41
CA THR A 261 -13.24 13.76 14.01
C THR A 261 -13.36 12.27 13.70
N VAL A 262 -12.80 11.40 14.54
CA VAL A 262 -12.88 9.93 14.40
C VAL A 262 -14.32 9.44 14.38
N GLN A 263 -15.18 9.93 15.28
CA GLN A 263 -16.61 9.59 15.29
C GLN A 263 -17.28 9.94 13.97
N LYS A 264 -17.06 11.17 13.47
CA LYS A 264 -17.67 11.65 12.22
C LYS A 264 -17.12 10.91 11.00
N THR A 265 -15.81 10.75 10.91
CA THR A 265 -15.13 10.16 9.75
C THR A 265 -15.45 8.68 9.57
N PHE A 266 -15.56 7.92 10.66
CA PHE A 266 -15.79 6.48 10.61
C PHE A 266 -17.21 6.05 11.01
N ASN A 267 -18.10 7.01 11.31
CA ASN A 267 -19.44 6.77 11.85
C ASN A 267 -19.40 5.87 13.10
N TYR A 268 -18.49 6.19 14.02
CA TYR A 268 -18.22 5.43 15.23
C TYR A 268 -18.88 6.08 16.44
N ASN A 269 -19.29 5.26 17.41
CA ASN A 269 -19.71 5.75 18.72
C ASN A 269 -18.49 6.18 19.56
N ARG A 270 -18.75 6.82 20.70
CA ARG A 270 -17.69 7.35 21.58
C ARG A 270 -16.69 6.29 22.05
N SER A 271 -17.16 5.08 22.37
CA SER A 271 -16.28 3.99 22.81
C SER A 271 -15.35 3.53 21.69
N GLN A 272 -15.89 3.34 20.48
CA GLN A 272 -15.10 2.99 19.30
C GLN A 272 -14.09 4.08 18.95
N ALA A 273 -14.50 5.36 19.03
CA ALA A 273 -13.60 6.48 18.79
C ALA A 273 -12.48 6.57 19.83
N GLN A 274 -12.78 6.26 21.10
CA GLN A 274 -11.77 6.18 22.15
C GLN A 274 -10.73 5.10 21.86
N GLN A 275 -11.14 3.92 21.38
CA GLN A 275 -10.20 2.85 21.00
C GLN A 275 -9.29 3.27 19.83
N VAL A 276 -9.85 3.93 18.83
CA VAL A 276 -9.06 4.47 17.72
C VAL A 276 -8.09 5.57 18.20
N PHE A 277 -8.53 6.46 19.09
CA PHE A 277 -7.67 7.45 19.70
C PHE A 277 -6.50 6.82 20.45
N LEU A 278 -6.73 5.75 21.22
CA LEU A 278 -5.65 5.04 21.93
C LEU A 278 -4.62 4.46 20.95
N MET A 279 -5.06 3.91 19.81
CA MET A 279 -4.13 3.47 18.76
C MET A 279 -3.31 4.64 18.19
N ILE A 280 -3.96 5.77 17.91
CA ILE A 280 -3.29 6.97 17.39
C ILE A 280 -2.26 7.51 18.39
N ALA A 281 -2.64 7.64 19.67
CA ALA A 281 -1.76 8.10 20.73
C ALA A 281 -0.53 7.18 20.88
N GLU A 282 -0.73 5.87 20.74
CA GLU A 282 0.36 4.90 20.75
C GLU A 282 1.29 5.05 19.54
N CYS A 283 0.75 5.30 18.33
CA CYS A 283 1.57 5.63 17.17
C CYS A 283 2.44 6.88 17.41
N MET A 284 1.88 7.90 18.07
CA MET A 284 2.60 9.16 18.32
C MET A 284 3.77 9.00 19.30
N LYS A 285 3.83 7.94 20.11
CA LYS A 285 5.03 7.65 20.92
C LYS A 285 6.30 7.43 20.10
N LYS A 286 6.16 7.09 18.81
CA LYS A 286 7.26 6.98 17.83
C LYS A 286 7.11 8.00 16.71
N ARG A 287 6.70 9.23 17.06
CA ARG A 287 6.42 10.32 16.12
C ARG A 287 7.54 10.56 15.12
N GLU A 288 8.80 10.44 15.55
CA GLU A 288 10.00 10.63 14.73
C GLU A 288 10.09 9.66 13.55
N LEU A 289 9.39 8.53 13.60
CA LEU A 289 9.28 7.57 12.50
C LEU A 289 8.06 7.82 11.60
N VAL A 290 7.22 8.80 11.92
CA VAL A 290 6.07 9.21 11.12
C VAL A 290 6.41 10.53 10.42
N SER A 291 6.20 10.58 9.10
CA SER A 291 6.46 11.78 8.30
C SER A 291 5.28 12.07 7.38
N ASN A 292 5.00 13.35 7.14
CA ASN A 292 3.87 13.77 6.31
C ASN A 292 4.37 14.33 4.98
N VAL A 293 3.81 13.84 3.88
CA VAL A 293 3.96 14.43 2.54
C VAL A 293 2.67 15.17 2.21
N ARG A 294 2.78 16.47 1.94
CA ARG A 294 1.66 17.34 1.57
C ARG A 294 1.88 17.97 0.19
N SER A 295 0.82 18.30 -0.52
CA SER A 295 0.95 19.22 -1.66
C SER A 295 1.28 20.62 -1.11
N SER A 296 2.44 21.18 -1.46
CA SER A 296 2.74 22.58 -1.11
C SER A 296 1.71 23.50 -1.75
N VAL A 297 0.82 24.09 -0.95
CA VAL A 297 0.10 25.29 -1.35
C VAL A 297 1.05 26.44 -1.09
N SER A 298 1.35 27.21 -2.13
CA SER A 298 1.88 28.55 -1.98
C SER A 298 0.92 29.34 -1.09
N SER A 299 1.32 29.61 0.14
CA SER A 299 0.71 30.63 0.97
C SER A 299 1.10 32.01 0.42
N SER A 300 0.55 32.37 -0.73
CA SER A 300 0.42 33.76 -1.16
C SER A 300 -1.05 34.11 -0.99
N HIS A 301 -1.33 34.87 0.06
CA HIS A 301 -2.48 35.76 0.33
C HIS A 301 -2.62 35.89 1.85
N ARG A 302 -1.68 36.63 2.44
CA ARG A 302 -1.82 37.36 3.70
C ARG A 302 -0.60 38.28 3.84
N ARG A 303 -0.70 39.46 3.23
CA ARG A 303 -0.14 40.73 3.71
C ARG A 303 -0.58 41.83 2.75
N HIS A 304 -0.88 42.99 3.33
CA HIS A 304 -1.52 44.18 2.76
C HIS A 304 -3.05 44.13 2.75
N ASP A 305 -3.62 44.46 3.91
CA ASP A 305 -4.45 45.67 4.06
C ASP A 305 -4.46 46.00 5.55
N ASP A 306 -3.52 46.86 5.94
CA ASP A 306 -3.48 47.64 7.18
C ASP A 306 -2.29 48.63 7.02
N MET A 307 -2.54 49.69 6.26
CA MET A 307 -1.96 51.03 6.49
C MET A 307 -2.78 52.08 5.73
#